data_AF-A0A1I4IJF3-F1
#
_entry.id   AF-A0A1I4IJF3-F1
#
_cell.length_a   1.000
_cell.length_b   1.000
_cell.length_c   1.000
_cell.angle_alpha   90.00
_cell.angle_beta   90.00
_cell.angle_gamma   90.00
#
_symmetry.space_group_name_H-M   'P 1'
#
loop_
_entity.id
_entity.type
_entity.pdbx_description
1 polymer ?
#
loop_
_entity_poly.entity_id
_entity_poly.type
_entity_poly.pdbx_seq_one_letter_code
_entity_poly.pdbx_strand_id
1 'polypeptide(L)'
;MEMIDRYIYAVTQKLPQSQREDIADELHSLIEDMLDERVQGKNITNKEVEEVLMELGNPKLLAQKYRGTKKYLIGPDFFDSYLIVLKIALISTFTAIFLNFIIHCVINPVSILDHFTEFIVGLVTALPAAFGWTTFGFAIPDYFGEIKSKNLEIGMEWKPSDLPPIPDKKRQIKYCDSILGIAFYTLFIIIFVFSNEYLGIWIFHDEFSGVVPFLNRETFSSSLLFIILILGIGIIKECLKLVYGKWTYKLVTYTALVNLVSIIAVFIMINGNAFWNPDFLLELTQAGLVTENSDAYRTVSIIWNQSTLWILVLLVIGLIWDVIDGLIKANKK
;
A
#
# COMPACT_ATOMS: atom_id res chain seq x y z
N MET A 1 13.40 48.10 -17.92
CA MET A 1 13.32 47.10 -19.00
C MET A 1 14.13 45.86 -18.63
N GLU A 2 15.48 45.90 -18.60
CA GLU A 2 16.32 44.70 -18.32
C GLU A 2 15.91 43.89 -17.06
N MET A 3 15.51 44.56 -15.98
CA MET A 3 15.10 43.90 -14.74
C MET A 3 13.79 43.11 -14.87
N ILE A 4 12.86 43.58 -15.71
CA ILE A 4 11.60 42.91 -16.04
C ILE A 4 11.91 41.67 -16.89
N ASP A 5 12.71 41.84 -17.95
CA ASP A 5 13.10 40.73 -18.84
C ASP A 5 13.81 39.61 -18.07
N ARG A 6 14.69 39.98 -17.13
CA ARG A 6 15.38 39.02 -16.24
C ARG A 6 14.43 38.33 -15.28
N TYR A 7 13.42 39.03 -14.78
CA TYR A 7 12.40 38.43 -13.92
C TYR A 7 11.55 37.42 -14.69
N ILE A 8 11.03 37.82 -15.86
CA ILE A 8 10.20 36.97 -16.73
C ILE A 8 11.00 35.75 -17.17
N TYR A 9 12.24 35.93 -17.62
CA TYR A 9 13.14 34.81 -17.94
C TYR A 9 13.33 33.88 -16.73
N ALA A 10 13.50 34.43 -15.52
CA ALA A 10 13.68 33.63 -14.31
C ALA A 10 12.47 32.77 -13.95
N VAL A 11 11.26 33.22 -14.32
CA VAL A 11 9.99 32.48 -14.19
C VAL A 11 9.88 31.43 -15.30
N THR A 12 9.96 31.85 -16.56
CA THR A 12 9.66 31.02 -17.74
C THR A 12 10.67 29.91 -17.97
N GLN A 13 11.96 30.10 -17.63
CA GLN A 13 12.96 29.03 -17.74
C GLN A 13 12.62 27.78 -16.90
N LYS A 14 11.76 27.93 -15.88
CA LYS A 14 11.33 26.85 -14.99
C LYS A 14 10.06 26.14 -15.45
N LEU A 15 9.42 26.65 -16.52
CA LEU A 15 8.20 26.11 -17.12
C LEU A 15 8.51 25.13 -18.27
N PRO A 16 7.58 24.22 -18.61
CA PRO A 16 7.64 23.41 -19.82
C PRO A 16 7.77 24.29 -21.07
N GLN A 17 8.55 23.84 -22.05
CA GLN A 17 8.88 24.64 -23.24
C GLN A 17 7.63 25.14 -23.99
N SER A 18 6.57 24.32 -24.05
CA SER A 18 5.31 24.63 -24.71
C SER A 18 4.49 25.76 -24.07
N GLN A 19 4.82 26.17 -22.84
CA GLN A 19 4.08 27.21 -22.09
C GLN A 19 4.93 28.48 -21.91
N ARG A 20 6.19 28.50 -22.34
CA ARG A 20 7.10 29.59 -21.97
C ARG A 20 6.75 30.90 -22.66
N GLU A 21 6.35 30.84 -23.91
CA GLU A 21 6.05 32.02 -24.74
C GLU A 21 4.73 32.65 -24.27
N ASP A 22 3.65 31.88 -24.23
CA ASP A 22 2.35 32.34 -23.72
C ASP A 22 2.44 32.97 -22.32
N ILE A 23 3.16 32.33 -21.38
CA ILE A 23 3.32 32.85 -20.02
C ILE A 23 4.31 34.02 -19.97
N ALA A 24 5.27 34.12 -20.88
CA ALA A 24 6.14 35.30 -20.97
C ALA A 24 5.31 36.53 -21.37
N ASP A 25 4.47 36.39 -22.39
CA ASP A 25 3.61 37.46 -22.89
C ASP A 25 2.58 37.88 -21.84
N GLU A 26 1.95 36.92 -21.16
CA GLU A 26 1.02 37.19 -20.05
C GLU A 26 1.70 37.98 -18.92
N LEU A 27 2.92 37.58 -18.52
CA LEU A 27 3.68 38.29 -17.49
C LEU A 27 4.12 39.68 -17.93
N HIS A 28 4.45 39.86 -19.22
CA HIS A 28 4.76 41.18 -19.77
C HIS A 28 3.55 42.11 -19.65
N SER A 29 2.38 41.68 -20.14
CA SER A 29 1.15 42.48 -20.05
C SER A 29 0.77 42.79 -18.60
N LEU A 30 0.85 41.79 -17.71
CA LEU A 30 0.53 41.99 -16.30
C LEU A 30 1.46 43.01 -15.62
N ILE A 31 2.76 42.96 -15.91
CA ILE A 31 3.73 43.92 -15.35
C ILE A 31 3.51 45.32 -15.92
N GLU A 32 3.18 45.45 -17.21
CA GLU A 32 2.84 46.72 -17.84
C GLU A 32 1.59 47.35 -17.20
N ASP A 33 0.51 46.57 -17.04
CA ASP A 33 -0.72 47.02 -16.40
C ASP A 33 -0.47 47.50 -14.95
N MET A 34 0.30 46.74 -14.17
CA MET A 34 0.66 47.12 -12.79
C MET A 34 1.51 48.38 -12.70
N LEU A 35 2.38 48.62 -13.69
CA LEU A 35 3.20 49.84 -13.77
C LEU A 35 2.34 51.03 -14.17
N ASP A 36 1.46 50.88 -15.15
CA ASP A 36 0.59 51.97 -15.63
C ASP A 36 -0.37 52.45 -14.54
N GLU A 37 -0.93 51.53 -13.73
CA GLU A 37 -1.78 51.89 -12.58
C GLU A 37 -1.05 52.73 -11.52
N ARG A 38 0.24 52.46 -11.28
CA ARG A 38 1.05 53.15 -10.28
C ARG A 38 1.57 54.50 -10.78
N VAL A 39 2.03 54.53 -12.02
CA VAL A 39 2.72 55.68 -12.60
C VAL A 39 1.71 56.73 -13.12
N GLN A 40 0.49 56.33 -13.52
CA GLN A 40 -0.58 57.19 -14.03
C GLN A 40 -0.11 58.24 -15.07
N GLY A 41 0.76 57.83 -15.99
CA GLY A 41 1.29 58.68 -17.05
C GLY A 41 2.53 59.52 -16.71
N LYS A 42 3.16 59.29 -15.54
CA LYS A 42 4.52 59.79 -15.24
C LYS A 42 5.61 58.90 -15.87
N ASN A 43 6.89 59.22 -15.66
CA ASN A 43 7.99 58.39 -16.13
C ASN A 43 8.22 57.19 -15.20
N ILE A 44 8.31 55.99 -15.77
CA ILE A 44 8.64 54.76 -15.05
C ILE A 44 10.04 54.89 -14.44
N THR A 45 10.13 54.75 -13.12
CA THR A 45 11.39 54.79 -12.38
C THR A 45 11.80 53.38 -11.95
N ASN A 46 13.10 53.09 -11.83
CA ASN A 46 13.60 51.77 -11.39
C ASN A 46 13.00 51.31 -10.05
N LYS A 47 12.68 52.25 -9.16
CA LYS A 47 12.04 51.96 -7.88
C LYS A 47 10.62 51.38 -8.04
N GLU A 48 9.86 51.86 -9.02
CA GLU A 48 8.50 51.36 -9.27
C GLU A 48 8.54 49.94 -9.86
N VAL A 49 9.50 49.68 -10.75
CA VAL A 49 9.77 48.33 -11.27
C VAL A 49 10.14 47.37 -10.14
N GLU A 50 11.00 47.78 -9.22
CA GLU A 50 11.37 46.96 -8.06
C GLU A 50 10.17 46.64 -7.16
N GLU A 51 9.32 47.63 -6.87
CA GLU A 51 8.12 47.42 -6.05
C GLU A 51 7.10 46.49 -6.71
N VAL A 52 6.86 46.61 -8.02
CA VAL A 52 5.98 45.70 -8.78
C VAL A 52 6.53 44.26 -8.77
N LEU A 53 7.82 44.09 -9.03
CA LEU A 53 8.44 42.75 -9.00
C LEU A 53 8.46 42.14 -7.58
N MET A 54 8.58 42.97 -6.55
CA MET A 54 8.47 42.54 -5.15
C MET A 54 7.04 42.11 -4.80
N GLU A 55 6.03 42.78 -5.34
CA GLU A 55 4.61 42.42 -5.18
C GLU A 55 4.29 41.08 -5.87
N LEU A 56 4.86 40.83 -7.06
CA LEU A 56 4.79 39.53 -7.73
C LEU A 56 5.54 38.42 -6.97
N GLY A 57 6.56 38.81 -6.20
CA GLY A 57 7.28 37.94 -5.28
C GLY A 57 8.35 37.08 -5.97
N ASN A 58 8.72 35.97 -5.33
CA ASN A 58 9.85 35.16 -5.81
C ASN A 58 9.51 34.47 -7.16
N PRO A 59 10.32 34.64 -8.22
CA PRO A 59 10.04 34.07 -9.53
C PRO A 59 10.00 32.53 -9.53
N LYS A 60 10.68 31.88 -8.56
CA LYS A 60 10.58 30.42 -8.35
C LYS A 60 9.20 30.00 -7.88
N LEU A 61 8.57 30.76 -6.99
CA LEU A 61 7.25 30.48 -6.45
C LEU A 61 6.17 30.82 -7.49
N LEU A 62 6.34 31.94 -8.20
CA LEU A 62 5.43 32.32 -9.29
C LEU A 62 5.44 31.25 -10.41
N ALA A 63 6.62 30.76 -10.81
CA ALA A 63 6.71 29.66 -11.77
C ALA A 63 6.01 28.37 -11.30
N GLN A 64 6.00 28.09 -9.99
CA GLN A 64 5.27 26.91 -9.47
C GLN A 64 3.76 27.06 -9.60
N LYS A 65 3.21 28.28 -9.48
CA LYS A 65 1.78 28.55 -9.69
C LYS A 65 1.40 28.33 -11.15
N TYR A 66 2.19 28.84 -12.09
CA TYR A 66 1.95 28.69 -13.54
C TYR A 66 2.14 27.27 -14.06
N ARG A 67 3.06 26.48 -13.48
CA ARG A 67 3.41 25.15 -14.00
C ARG A 67 2.24 24.16 -13.98
N GLY A 68 1.21 24.39 -13.14
CA GLY A 68 0.06 23.51 -12.95
C GLY A 68 0.36 22.06 -12.53
N THR A 69 1.64 21.68 -12.43
CA THR A 69 2.12 20.32 -12.21
C THR A 69 2.90 20.29 -10.90
N LYS A 70 2.34 19.58 -9.94
CA LYS A 70 2.92 19.38 -8.62
C LYS A 70 4.06 18.34 -8.73
N LYS A 71 5.22 18.63 -8.15
CA LYS A 71 6.37 17.68 -8.12
C LYS A 71 6.27 16.75 -6.91
N TYR A 72 5.28 15.86 -6.90
CA TYR A 72 5.16 14.86 -5.85
C TYR A 72 5.29 13.45 -6.44
N LEU A 73 6.02 12.58 -5.75
CA LEU A 73 6.02 11.14 -6.07
C LEU A 73 4.72 10.48 -5.62
N ILE A 74 4.18 10.95 -4.49
CA ILE A 74 2.89 10.58 -3.91
C ILE A 74 2.19 11.89 -3.57
N GLY A 75 1.03 12.10 -4.14
CA GLY A 75 0.21 13.29 -4.01
C GLY A 75 -0.26 13.53 -2.58
N PRO A 76 -0.55 14.80 -2.22
CA PRO A 76 -0.91 15.17 -0.85
C PRO A 76 -2.18 14.45 -0.35
N ASP A 77 -3.09 14.10 -1.25
CA ASP A 77 -4.36 13.43 -0.90
C ASP A 77 -4.16 11.99 -0.40
N PHE A 78 -3.09 11.31 -0.84
CA PHE A 78 -2.78 9.93 -0.46
C PHE A 78 -1.61 9.81 0.53
N PHE A 79 -0.93 10.92 0.84
CA PHE A 79 0.30 10.89 1.64
C PHE A 79 0.08 10.37 3.07
N ASP A 80 -0.99 10.75 3.75
CA ASP A 80 -1.31 10.25 5.09
C ASP A 80 -1.58 8.74 5.09
N SER A 81 -2.26 8.26 4.04
CA SER A 81 -2.53 6.83 3.85
C SER A 81 -1.25 6.05 3.59
N TYR A 82 -0.36 6.59 2.76
CA TYR A 82 0.97 6.04 2.51
C TYR A 82 1.76 5.91 3.81
N LEU A 83 1.78 6.93 4.68
CA LEU A 83 2.50 6.87 5.95
C LEU A 83 1.98 5.77 6.87
N ILE A 84 0.67 5.53 6.91
CA ILE A 84 0.08 4.44 7.71
C ILE A 84 0.53 3.08 7.17
N VAL A 85 0.36 2.84 5.87
CA VAL A 85 0.75 1.56 5.24
C VAL A 85 2.25 1.32 5.42
N LEU A 86 3.07 2.34 5.19
CA LEU A 86 4.52 2.25 5.33
C LEU A 86 4.92 1.92 6.77
N LYS A 87 4.32 2.58 7.77
CA LYS A 87 4.60 2.28 9.18
C LYS A 87 4.26 0.83 9.51
N ILE A 88 3.10 0.35 9.07
CA ILE A 88 2.69 -1.03 9.34
C ILE A 88 3.64 -2.02 8.63
N ALA A 89 3.97 -1.77 7.37
CA ALA A 89 4.90 -2.61 6.61
C ALA A 89 6.28 -2.68 7.27
N LEU A 90 6.84 -1.54 7.71
CA LEU A 90 8.14 -1.50 8.37
C LEU A 90 8.10 -2.16 9.76
N ILE A 91 7.09 -1.87 10.59
CA ILE A 91 6.96 -2.47 11.92
C ILE A 91 6.76 -3.98 11.82
N SER A 92 5.88 -4.46 10.93
CA SER A 92 5.65 -5.89 10.73
C SER A 92 6.89 -6.61 10.22
N THR A 93 7.58 -6.03 9.23
CA THR A 93 8.83 -6.58 8.68
C THR A 93 9.91 -6.64 9.77
N PHE A 94 10.12 -5.55 10.51
CA PHE A 94 11.06 -5.52 11.63
C PHE A 94 10.71 -6.57 12.69
N THR A 95 9.43 -6.64 13.08
CA THR A 95 8.96 -7.59 14.10
C THR A 95 9.20 -9.03 13.67
N ALA A 96 8.92 -9.37 12.41
CA ALA A 96 9.17 -10.71 11.89
C ALA A 96 10.66 -11.07 11.91
N ILE A 97 11.52 -10.16 11.44
CA ILE A 97 12.98 -10.37 11.43
C ILE A 97 13.54 -10.46 12.85
N PHE A 98 13.04 -9.62 13.76
CA PHE A 98 13.45 -9.60 15.16
C PHE A 98 13.01 -10.85 15.92
N LEU A 99 11.76 -11.28 15.72
CA LEU A 99 11.29 -12.55 16.26
C LEU A 99 12.14 -13.70 15.72
N ASN A 100 12.40 -13.73 14.42
CA ASN A 100 13.27 -14.75 13.83
C ASN A 100 14.66 -14.78 14.50
N PHE A 101 15.27 -13.62 14.71
CA PHE A 101 16.55 -13.51 15.40
C PHE A 101 16.50 -14.02 16.85
N ILE A 102 15.49 -13.63 17.64
CA ILE A 102 15.30 -14.13 19.01
C ILE A 102 15.20 -15.65 19.00
N ILE A 103 14.38 -16.18 18.10
CA ILE A 103 14.13 -17.60 17.96
C ILE A 103 15.45 -18.34 17.69
N HIS A 104 16.22 -17.89 16.69
CA HIS A 104 17.53 -18.47 16.38
C HIS A 104 18.51 -18.40 17.56
N CYS A 105 18.55 -17.28 18.29
CA CYS A 105 19.41 -17.13 19.47
C CYS A 105 19.04 -18.06 20.63
N VAL A 106 17.74 -18.31 20.83
CA VAL A 106 17.26 -19.24 21.87
C VAL A 106 17.57 -20.69 21.47
N ILE A 107 17.41 -21.03 20.20
CA ILE A 107 17.60 -22.39 19.68
C ILE A 107 19.08 -22.76 19.64
N ASN A 108 19.95 -21.88 19.13
CA ASN A 108 21.38 -22.13 18.94
C ASN A 108 22.22 -20.97 19.50
N PRO A 109 22.38 -20.88 20.82
CA PRO A 109 23.07 -19.74 21.46
C PRO A 109 24.57 -19.66 21.12
N VAL A 110 25.19 -20.76 20.67
CA VAL A 110 26.61 -20.81 20.30
C VAL A 110 26.91 -20.04 19.01
N SER A 111 25.92 -19.92 18.12
CA SER A 111 26.04 -19.24 16.81
C SER A 111 25.52 -17.80 16.84
N ILE A 112 25.56 -17.14 18.00
CA ILE A 112 24.96 -15.81 18.18
C ILE A 112 25.52 -14.75 17.22
N LEU A 113 26.80 -14.85 16.85
CA LEU A 113 27.44 -13.93 15.92
C LEU A 113 26.92 -14.10 14.49
N ASP A 114 26.67 -15.34 14.06
CA ASP A 114 26.12 -15.65 12.75
C ASP A 114 24.66 -15.19 12.67
N HIS A 115 23.85 -15.51 13.68
CA HIS A 115 22.46 -15.07 13.77
C HIS A 115 22.34 -13.54 13.83
N PHE A 116 23.26 -12.87 14.52
CA PHE A 116 23.30 -11.42 14.53
C PHE A 116 23.65 -10.86 13.15
N THR A 117 24.58 -11.51 12.43
CA THR A 117 24.92 -11.13 11.05
C THR A 117 23.73 -11.31 10.11
N GLU A 118 23.02 -12.45 10.19
CA GLU A 118 21.79 -12.71 9.44
C GLU A 118 20.69 -11.71 9.76
N PHE A 119 20.53 -11.34 11.03
CA PHE A 119 19.59 -10.29 11.45
C PHE A 119 19.91 -8.96 10.78
N ILE A 120 21.17 -8.53 10.80
CA ILE A 120 21.60 -7.30 10.12
C ILE A 120 21.37 -7.39 8.61
N VAL A 121 21.74 -8.50 7.97
CA VAL A 121 21.49 -8.74 6.54
C VAL A 121 19.99 -8.67 6.22
N GLY A 122 19.15 -9.29 7.06
CA GLY A 122 17.70 -9.25 6.95
C GLY A 122 17.15 -7.83 7.03
N LEU A 123 17.62 -7.02 8.00
CA LEU A 123 17.20 -5.62 8.13
C LEU A 123 17.57 -4.78 6.91
N VAL A 124 18.81 -4.88 6.42
CA VAL A 124 19.30 -4.06 5.29
C VAL A 124 18.75 -4.51 3.94
N THR A 125 18.15 -5.70 3.85
CA THR A 125 17.52 -6.19 2.62
C THR A 125 16.01 -6.00 2.65
N ALA A 126 15.34 -6.47 3.71
CA ALA A 126 13.89 -6.52 3.77
C ALA A 126 13.24 -5.16 4.09
N LEU A 127 13.84 -4.32 4.95
CA LEU A 127 13.25 -3.01 5.25
C LEU A 127 13.31 -2.06 4.04
N PRO A 128 14.43 -1.92 3.31
CA PRO A 128 14.45 -1.14 2.08
C PRO A 128 13.52 -1.72 1.00
N ALA A 129 13.40 -3.06 0.90
CA ALA A 129 12.45 -3.68 -0.01
C ALA A 129 11.00 -3.36 0.35
N ALA A 130 10.62 -3.48 1.62
CA ALA A 130 9.28 -3.13 2.12
C ALA A 130 8.97 -1.64 1.89
N PHE A 131 9.94 -0.75 2.16
CA PHE A 131 9.84 0.67 1.87
C PHE A 131 9.64 0.91 0.37
N GLY A 132 10.49 0.30 -0.46
CA GLY A 132 10.49 0.46 -1.92
C GLY A 132 9.17 0.00 -2.54
N TRP A 133 8.71 -1.20 -2.20
CA TRP A 133 7.45 -1.75 -2.71
C TRP A 133 6.23 -0.97 -2.24
N THR A 134 6.21 -0.51 -0.98
CA THR A 134 5.13 0.34 -0.46
C THR A 134 5.11 1.68 -1.21
N THR A 135 6.27 2.32 -1.38
CA THR A 135 6.40 3.59 -2.10
C THR A 135 5.99 3.45 -3.56
N PHE A 136 6.44 2.38 -4.22
CA PHE A 136 6.10 2.10 -5.62
C PHE A 136 4.61 1.87 -5.81
N GLY A 137 3.96 1.14 -4.90
CA GLY A 137 2.51 0.90 -4.92
C GLY A 137 1.69 2.18 -4.81
N PHE A 138 2.14 3.17 -4.04
CA PHE A 138 1.48 4.48 -3.93
C PHE A 138 1.89 5.48 -5.02
N ALA A 139 3.07 5.33 -5.62
CA ALA A 139 3.54 6.21 -6.68
C ALA A 139 2.87 5.92 -8.05
N ILE A 140 2.53 4.66 -8.33
CA ILE A 140 1.90 4.25 -9.61
C ILE A 140 0.56 4.98 -9.84
N PRO A 141 -0.42 4.96 -8.91
CA PRO A 141 -1.73 5.54 -9.16
C PRO A 141 -1.69 7.04 -9.47
N ASP A 142 -0.83 7.81 -8.80
CA ASP A 142 -0.69 9.24 -9.09
C ASP A 142 -0.01 9.49 -10.43
N TYR A 143 1.00 8.70 -10.79
CA TYR A 143 1.66 8.82 -12.09
C TYR A 143 0.69 8.56 -13.26
N PHE A 144 -0.21 7.58 -13.14
CA PHE A 144 -1.22 7.29 -14.17
C PHE A 144 -2.51 8.11 -14.02
N GLY A 145 -2.83 8.58 -12.81
CA GLY A 145 -3.98 9.41 -12.50
C GLY A 145 -3.84 10.84 -13.03
N GLU A 146 -2.64 11.42 -12.93
CA GLU A 146 -2.33 12.71 -13.55
C GLU A 146 -2.46 12.68 -15.07
N ILE A 147 -2.18 11.55 -15.74
CA ILE A 147 -2.38 11.42 -17.19
C ILE A 147 -3.87 11.53 -17.57
N LYS A 148 -4.79 11.15 -16.68
CA LYS A 148 -6.23 11.30 -16.89
C LYS A 148 -6.74 12.69 -16.50
N SER A 149 -6.27 13.31 -15.42
CA SER A 149 -6.73 14.64 -15.01
C SER A 149 -6.18 15.75 -15.92
N LYS A 150 -4.95 15.62 -16.39
CA LYS A 150 -4.31 16.61 -17.27
C LYS A 150 -4.96 16.71 -18.67
N ASN A 151 -5.71 15.69 -19.07
CA ASN A 151 -6.52 15.70 -20.30
C ASN A 151 -7.95 16.24 -20.11
N LEU A 152 -8.35 16.57 -18.88
CA LEU A 152 -9.74 16.91 -18.56
C LEU A 152 -9.97 18.39 -18.21
N GLU A 153 -8.94 19.19 -17.93
CA GLU A 153 -9.15 20.54 -17.38
C GLU A 153 -8.15 21.60 -17.91
N ILE A 154 -8.08 21.76 -19.22
CA ILE A 154 -7.57 23.02 -19.80
C ILE A 154 -8.65 23.57 -20.72
N GLY A 155 -9.47 24.49 -20.20
CA GLY A 155 -10.33 25.36 -21.02
C GLY A 155 -11.85 25.31 -20.81
N MET A 156 -12.38 24.64 -19.79
CA MET A 156 -13.81 24.78 -19.48
C MET A 156 -14.04 25.90 -18.46
N GLU A 157 -14.81 26.92 -18.85
CA GLU A 157 -15.41 27.90 -17.95
C GLU A 157 -16.21 27.16 -16.87
N TRP A 158 -15.60 26.98 -15.71
CA TRP A 158 -16.22 26.32 -14.58
C TRP A 158 -17.43 27.14 -14.09
N LYS A 159 -18.61 26.53 -14.03
CA LYS A 159 -19.81 27.14 -13.44
C LYS A 159 -20.17 26.43 -12.13
N PRO A 160 -20.73 27.12 -11.12
CA PRO A 160 -21.20 26.49 -9.89
C PRO A 160 -22.23 25.36 -10.10
N SER A 161 -22.93 25.35 -11.25
CA SER A 161 -23.84 24.26 -11.66
C SER A 161 -23.11 22.97 -12.06
N ASP A 162 -21.81 23.03 -12.36
CA ASP A 162 -20.97 21.89 -12.74
C ASP A 162 -20.41 21.16 -11.51
N LEU A 163 -20.73 21.65 -10.30
CA LEU A 163 -20.41 20.96 -9.06
C LEU A 163 -21.02 19.55 -9.10
N PRO A 164 -20.18 18.49 -8.97
CA PRO A 164 -20.71 17.15 -8.85
C PRO A 164 -21.64 17.09 -7.62
N PRO A 165 -22.74 16.34 -7.70
CA PRO A 165 -23.65 16.19 -6.57
C PRO A 165 -22.88 15.68 -5.36
N ILE A 166 -23.22 16.21 -4.18
CA ILE A 166 -22.56 15.86 -2.91
C ILE A 166 -22.50 14.32 -2.81
N PRO A 167 -21.30 13.72 -2.82
CA PRO A 167 -21.19 12.27 -2.72
C PRO A 167 -21.74 11.83 -1.37
N ASP A 168 -22.63 10.83 -1.36
CA ASP A 168 -23.13 10.29 -0.10
C ASP A 168 -21.97 9.76 0.74
N LYS A 169 -21.80 10.33 1.93
CA LYS A 169 -20.79 9.90 2.92
C LYS A 169 -20.86 8.39 3.22
N LYS A 170 -22.01 7.75 2.95
CA LYS A 170 -22.25 6.31 3.16
C LYS A 170 -21.74 5.41 2.01
N ARG A 171 -21.52 5.96 0.81
CA ARG A 171 -20.95 5.25 -0.35
C ARG A 171 -19.44 5.30 -0.40
N GLN A 172 -18.83 6.24 0.32
CA GLN A 172 -17.39 6.42 0.35
C GLN A 172 -16.72 5.20 1.00
N ILE A 173 -15.70 4.70 0.32
CA ILE A 173 -14.81 3.68 0.90
C ILE A 173 -13.97 4.39 1.95
N LYS A 174 -14.01 3.91 3.19
CA LYS A 174 -13.10 4.41 4.21
C LYS A 174 -11.70 3.96 3.84
N TYR A 175 -10.81 4.92 3.60
CA TYR A 175 -9.40 4.67 3.32
C TYR A 175 -8.78 3.69 4.33
N CYS A 176 -9.12 3.82 5.61
CA CYS A 176 -8.64 2.92 6.66
C CYS A 176 -9.00 1.44 6.43
N ASP A 177 -10.18 1.12 5.90
CA ASP A 177 -10.61 -0.28 5.74
C ASP A 177 -9.73 -1.00 4.71
N SER A 178 -9.47 -0.35 3.57
CA SER A 178 -8.60 -0.92 2.53
C SER A 178 -7.11 -0.87 2.89
N ILE A 179 -6.67 0.16 3.62
CA ILE A 179 -5.32 0.25 4.16
C ILE A 179 -5.03 -0.89 5.15
N LEU A 180 -5.98 -1.18 6.04
CA LEU A 180 -5.86 -2.32 6.96
C LEU A 180 -5.84 -3.64 6.19
N GLY A 181 -6.66 -3.79 5.16
CA GLY A 181 -6.61 -4.96 4.27
C GLY A 181 -5.23 -5.19 3.65
N ILE A 182 -4.64 -4.15 3.06
CA ILE A 182 -3.28 -4.20 2.49
C ILE A 182 -2.27 -4.58 3.57
N ALA A 183 -2.35 -3.96 4.75
CA ALA A 183 -1.49 -4.28 5.87
C ALA A 183 -1.59 -5.74 6.30
N PHE A 184 -2.80 -6.30 6.41
CA PHE A 184 -3.01 -7.72 6.73
C PHE A 184 -2.42 -8.64 5.66
N TYR A 185 -2.69 -8.40 4.38
CA TYR A 185 -2.10 -9.21 3.31
C TYR A 185 -0.57 -9.18 3.33
N THR A 186 0.01 -8.00 3.55
CA THR A 186 1.47 -7.82 3.66
C THR A 186 2.04 -8.57 4.86
N LEU A 187 1.39 -8.47 6.03
CA LEU A 187 1.78 -9.19 7.24
C LEU A 187 1.78 -10.71 7.01
N PHE A 188 0.74 -11.26 6.37
CA PHE A 188 0.67 -12.69 6.07
C PHE A 188 1.77 -13.14 5.11
N ILE A 189 2.08 -12.36 4.06
CA ILE A 189 3.21 -12.66 3.16
C ILE A 189 4.50 -12.76 3.97
N ILE A 190 4.78 -11.80 4.84
CA ILE A 190 5.98 -11.79 5.68
C ILE A 190 6.03 -13.03 6.59
N ILE A 191 4.91 -13.37 7.26
CA ILE A 191 4.85 -14.56 8.13
C ILE A 191 5.15 -15.83 7.33
N PHE A 192 4.53 -16.03 6.16
CA PHE A 192 4.75 -17.23 5.36
C PHE A 192 6.17 -17.30 4.78
N VAL A 193 6.77 -16.17 4.41
CA VAL A 193 8.13 -16.14 3.84
C VAL A 193 9.21 -16.38 4.91
N PHE A 194 9.09 -15.73 6.07
CA PHE A 194 10.17 -15.72 7.07
C PHE A 194 9.96 -16.69 8.24
N SER A 195 8.73 -17.16 8.49
CA SER A 195 8.41 -17.93 9.70
C SER A 195 8.05 -19.39 9.43
N ASN A 196 8.13 -19.86 8.18
CA ASN A 196 7.65 -21.19 7.81
C ASN A 196 8.23 -22.34 8.68
N GLU A 197 9.52 -22.30 8.97
CA GLU A 197 10.19 -23.36 9.75
C GLU A 197 9.76 -23.37 11.23
N TYR A 198 9.10 -22.31 11.69
CA TYR A 198 8.67 -22.11 13.07
C TYR A 198 7.15 -22.18 13.26
N LEU A 199 6.39 -22.32 12.17
CA LEU A 199 4.94 -22.51 12.20
C LEU A 199 4.61 -23.95 12.62
N GLY A 200 4.56 -24.19 13.93
CA GLY A 200 4.29 -25.50 14.49
C GLY A 200 4.21 -25.51 16.02
N ILE A 201 4.19 -26.71 16.61
CA ILE A 201 4.26 -26.90 18.05
C ILE A 201 5.72 -27.08 18.46
N TRP A 202 6.16 -26.23 19.39
CA TRP A 202 7.53 -26.20 19.86
C TRP A 202 7.74 -27.22 20.97
N ILE A 203 8.79 -28.03 20.85
CA ILE A 203 9.13 -29.09 21.80
C ILE A 203 10.31 -28.64 22.65
N PHE A 204 10.16 -28.78 23.97
CA PHE A 204 11.21 -28.52 24.96
C PHE A 204 11.41 -29.76 25.83
N HIS A 205 12.49 -30.52 25.64
CA HIS A 205 12.95 -31.56 26.56
C HIS A 205 14.27 -31.08 27.18
N ASP A 206 14.18 -30.44 28.36
CA ASP A 206 15.24 -29.70 29.06
C ASP A 206 15.85 -28.50 28.29
N GLU A 207 16.04 -28.61 26.98
CA GLU A 207 16.34 -27.55 26.01
C GLU A 207 15.41 -27.66 24.78
N PHE A 208 15.46 -26.67 23.88
CA PHE A 208 14.68 -26.72 22.64
C PHE A 208 15.10 -27.92 21.79
N SER A 209 14.15 -28.81 21.49
CA SER A 209 14.42 -30.07 20.76
C SER A 209 13.93 -30.05 19.32
N GLY A 210 13.13 -29.05 18.94
CA GLY A 210 12.60 -28.89 17.59
C GLY A 210 11.16 -28.40 17.56
N VAL A 211 10.61 -28.33 16.35
CA VAL A 211 9.22 -27.94 16.08
C VAL A 211 8.54 -29.05 15.28
N VAL A 212 7.36 -29.48 15.75
CA VAL A 212 6.40 -30.27 14.95
C VAL A 212 5.68 -29.30 14.03
N PRO A 213 6.00 -29.24 12.72
CA PRO A 213 5.48 -28.23 11.82
C PRO A 213 4.01 -28.49 11.50
N PHE A 214 3.22 -27.42 11.39
CA PHE A 214 1.86 -27.52 10.86
C PHE A 214 1.86 -27.70 9.34
N LEU A 215 2.82 -27.10 8.66
CA LEU A 215 2.91 -27.11 7.20
C LEU A 215 3.82 -28.24 6.75
N ASN A 216 3.46 -28.87 5.62
CA ASN A 216 4.29 -29.91 5.03
C ASN A 216 5.57 -29.29 4.45
N ARG A 217 6.73 -29.69 4.97
CA ARG A 217 8.03 -29.14 4.56
C ARG A 217 8.35 -29.40 3.09
N GLU A 218 7.93 -30.53 2.54
CA GLU A 218 8.24 -30.92 1.16
C GLU A 218 7.45 -30.09 0.14
N THR A 219 6.18 -29.83 0.43
CA THR A 219 5.26 -29.17 -0.51
C THR A 219 5.10 -27.68 -0.26
N PHE A 220 5.59 -27.17 0.89
CA PHE A 220 5.49 -25.76 1.24
C PHE A 220 6.21 -24.84 0.24
N SER A 221 7.41 -25.20 -0.22
CA SER A 221 8.16 -24.37 -1.18
C SER A 221 7.37 -24.14 -2.48
N SER A 222 6.70 -25.18 -2.97
CA SER A 222 5.81 -25.06 -4.14
C SER A 222 4.55 -24.25 -3.84
N SER A 223 4.00 -24.39 -2.63
CA SER A 223 2.79 -23.68 -2.19
C SER A 223 3.04 -22.19 -1.90
N LEU A 224 4.26 -21.81 -1.50
CA LEU A 224 4.64 -20.44 -1.16
C LEU A 224 4.41 -19.47 -2.33
N LEU A 225 4.73 -19.89 -3.56
CA LEU A 225 4.46 -19.06 -4.75
C LEU A 225 2.96 -18.83 -4.95
N PHE A 226 2.12 -19.87 -4.75
CA PHE A 226 0.67 -19.72 -4.80
C PHE A 226 0.13 -18.81 -3.71
N ILE A 227 0.64 -18.91 -2.47
CA ILE A 227 0.27 -18.04 -1.35
C ILE A 227 0.58 -16.58 -1.69
N ILE A 228 1.79 -16.29 -2.18
CA ILE A 228 2.20 -14.93 -2.56
C ILE A 228 1.30 -14.38 -3.67
N LEU A 229 0.96 -15.18 -4.68
CA LEU A 229 0.05 -14.76 -5.74
C LEU A 229 -1.36 -14.44 -5.21
N ILE A 230 -1.93 -15.32 -4.37
CA ILE A 230 -3.27 -15.12 -3.80
C ILE A 230 -3.32 -13.87 -2.92
N LEU A 231 -2.35 -13.70 -2.02
CA LEU A 231 -2.27 -12.53 -1.14
C LEU A 231 -1.97 -11.26 -1.94
N GLY A 232 -1.13 -11.34 -2.98
CA GLY A 232 -0.84 -10.23 -3.90
C GLY A 232 -2.07 -9.77 -4.69
N ILE A 233 -2.89 -10.70 -5.17
CA ILE A 233 -4.20 -10.39 -5.78
C ILE A 233 -5.12 -9.69 -4.77
N GLY A 234 -5.07 -10.11 -3.50
CA GLY A 234 -5.74 -9.43 -2.38
C GLY A 234 -5.32 -7.97 -2.22
N ILE A 235 -4.02 -7.68 -2.32
CA ILE A 235 -3.49 -6.30 -2.29
C ILE A 235 -4.00 -5.51 -3.49
N ILE A 236 -3.93 -6.05 -4.70
CA ILE A 236 -4.43 -5.39 -5.92
C ILE A 236 -5.92 -5.02 -5.77
N LYS A 237 -6.73 -5.92 -5.22
CA LYS A 237 -8.16 -5.66 -4.93
C LYS A 237 -8.34 -4.46 -4.00
N GLU A 238 -7.58 -4.38 -2.90
CA GLU A 238 -7.67 -3.26 -1.97
C GLU A 238 -7.14 -1.95 -2.57
N CYS A 239 -6.08 -1.99 -3.37
CA CYS A 239 -5.62 -0.82 -4.14
C CYS A 239 -6.71 -0.31 -5.10
N LEU A 240 -7.43 -1.19 -5.78
CA LEU A 240 -8.53 -0.79 -6.66
C LEU A 240 -9.68 -0.16 -5.87
N LYS A 241 -10.03 -0.69 -4.69
CA LYS A 241 -11.01 -0.05 -3.80
C LYS A 241 -10.60 1.39 -3.45
N LEU A 242 -9.32 1.63 -3.18
CA LEU A 242 -8.79 2.98 -2.93
C LEU A 242 -8.88 3.89 -4.17
N VAL A 243 -8.53 3.39 -5.36
CA VAL A 243 -8.60 4.15 -6.62
C VAL A 243 -10.04 4.53 -6.99
N TYR A 244 -11.00 3.62 -6.80
CA TYR A 244 -12.41 3.91 -7.12
C TYR A 244 -13.08 4.82 -6.08
N GLY A 245 -12.68 4.76 -4.80
CA GLY A 245 -13.11 5.65 -3.71
C GLY A 245 -14.60 5.57 -3.31
N LYS A 246 -15.44 4.92 -4.12
CA LYS A 246 -16.88 4.74 -3.89
C LYS A 246 -17.33 3.32 -4.22
N TRP A 247 -18.23 2.80 -3.39
CA TRP A 247 -18.90 1.54 -3.67
C TRP A 247 -19.85 1.69 -4.87
N THR A 248 -19.57 0.93 -5.92
CA THR A 248 -20.44 0.78 -7.09
C THR A 248 -20.76 -0.70 -7.28
N TYR A 249 -21.88 -1.03 -7.91
CA TYR A 249 -22.21 -2.42 -8.22
C TYR A 249 -21.09 -3.14 -8.98
N LYS A 250 -20.43 -2.45 -9.93
CA LYS A 250 -19.28 -2.99 -10.65
C LYS A 250 -18.12 -3.37 -9.72
N LEU A 251 -17.81 -2.49 -8.76
CA LEU A 251 -16.75 -2.74 -7.79
C LEU A 251 -17.11 -3.91 -6.86
N VAL A 252 -18.36 -3.99 -6.40
CA VAL A 252 -18.85 -5.12 -5.58
C VAL A 252 -18.73 -6.44 -6.34
N THR A 253 -19.15 -6.49 -7.61
CA THR A 253 -19.01 -7.69 -8.43
C THR A 253 -17.54 -8.09 -8.63
N TYR A 254 -16.67 -7.11 -8.86
CA TYR A 254 -15.23 -7.34 -8.99
C TYR A 254 -14.62 -7.92 -7.70
N THR A 255 -14.88 -7.31 -6.54
CA THR A 255 -14.34 -7.79 -5.27
C THR A 255 -14.87 -9.17 -4.90
N ALA A 256 -16.15 -9.42 -5.18
CA ALA A 256 -16.77 -10.74 -5.01
C ALA A 256 -16.09 -11.81 -5.87
N LEU A 257 -15.84 -11.52 -7.15
CA LEU A 257 -15.18 -12.44 -8.08
C LEU A 257 -13.75 -12.74 -7.65
N VAL A 258 -12.99 -11.71 -7.27
CA VAL A 258 -11.62 -11.89 -6.75
C VAL A 258 -11.62 -12.77 -5.50
N ASN A 259 -12.49 -12.48 -4.52
CA ASN A 259 -12.58 -13.31 -3.30
C ASN A 259 -12.98 -14.76 -3.64
N LEU A 260 -13.91 -14.96 -4.57
CA LEU A 260 -14.33 -16.29 -4.99
C LEU A 260 -13.18 -17.07 -5.64
N VAL A 261 -12.45 -16.46 -6.57
CA VAL A 261 -11.28 -17.07 -7.22
C VAL A 261 -10.20 -17.37 -6.20
N SER A 262 -9.93 -16.46 -5.25
CA SER A 262 -8.98 -16.70 -4.17
C SER A 262 -9.40 -17.88 -3.29
N ILE A 263 -10.69 -18.00 -2.94
CA ILE A 263 -11.20 -19.15 -2.17
C ILE A 263 -11.03 -20.46 -2.93
N ILE A 264 -11.35 -20.48 -4.23
CA ILE A 264 -11.15 -21.65 -5.09
C ILE A 264 -9.67 -22.02 -5.17
N ALA A 265 -8.78 -21.03 -5.33
CA ALA A 265 -7.35 -21.25 -5.36
C ALA A 265 -6.82 -21.81 -4.03
N VAL A 266 -7.25 -21.26 -2.89
CA VAL A 266 -6.92 -21.79 -1.55
C VAL A 266 -7.46 -23.22 -1.39
N PHE A 267 -8.69 -23.48 -1.83
CA PHE A 267 -9.28 -24.82 -1.78
C PHE A 267 -8.45 -25.84 -2.58
N ILE A 268 -8.06 -25.50 -3.81
CA ILE A 268 -7.22 -26.36 -4.65
C ILE A 268 -5.84 -26.56 -4.01
N MET A 269 -5.23 -25.49 -3.49
CA MET A 269 -3.91 -25.54 -2.87
C MET A 269 -3.89 -26.47 -1.63
N ILE A 270 -4.87 -26.31 -0.73
CA ILE A 270 -4.91 -27.08 0.52
C ILE A 270 -5.22 -28.56 0.25
N ASN A 271 -6.11 -28.87 -0.70
CA ASN A 271 -6.50 -30.26 -1.01
C ASN A 271 -5.55 -30.96 -2.00
N GLY A 272 -4.82 -30.22 -2.83
CA GLY A 272 -4.03 -30.79 -3.92
C GLY A 272 -2.64 -31.29 -3.51
N ASN A 273 -1.93 -30.52 -2.68
CA ASN A 273 -0.48 -30.71 -2.50
C ASN A 273 -0.09 -31.14 -1.08
N ALA A 274 -0.96 -31.83 -0.34
CA ALA A 274 -0.75 -32.18 1.07
C ALA A 274 -0.18 -30.98 1.86
N PHE A 275 -0.90 -29.85 1.82
CA PHE A 275 -0.43 -28.57 2.38
C PHE A 275 -0.15 -28.66 3.89
N TRP A 276 -1.01 -29.38 4.60
CA TRP A 276 -0.83 -29.70 6.02
C TRP A 276 0.16 -30.85 6.18
N ASN A 277 0.92 -30.83 7.27
CA ASN A 277 1.79 -31.93 7.62
C ASN A 277 0.97 -33.24 7.80
N PRO A 278 1.14 -34.25 6.92
CA PRO A 278 0.38 -35.50 7.01
C PRO A 278 0.72 -36.30 8.28
N ASP A 279 1.94 -36.15 8.77
CA ASP A 279 2.48 -36.89 9.91
C ASP A 279 2.34 -36.12 11.23
N PHE A 280 1.63 -34.99 11.23
CA PHE A 280 1.52 -34.11 12.40
C PHE A 280 1.12 -34.82 13.70
N LEU A 281 0.08 -35.67 13.65
CA LEU A 281 -0.37 -36.41 14.84
C LEU A 281 0.64 -37.48 15.28
N LEU A 282 1.35 -38.07 14.33
CA LEU A 282 2.40 -39.06 14.61
C LEU A 282 3.64 -38.40 15.22
N GLU A 283 4.06 -37.26 14.68
CA GLU A 283 5.17 -36.47 15.23
C GLU A 283 4.83 -35.97 16.65
N LEU A 284 3.57 -35.61 16.92
CA LEU A 284 3.15 -35.23 18.27
C LEU A 284 3.23 -36.38 19.28
N THR A 285 2.89 -37.60 18.87
CA THR A 285 2.99 -38.77 19.76
C THR A 285 4.44 -39.19 19.97
N GLN A 286 5.25 -39.15 18.91
CA GLN A 286 6.70 -39.40 18.98
C GLN A 286 7.43 -38.37 19.85
N ALA A 287 7.00 -37.11 19.80
CA ALA A 287 7.50 -36.05 20.66
C ALA A 287 7.04 -36.16 22.12
N GLY A 288 6.24 -37.17 22.48
CA GLY A 288 5.74 -37.37 23.84
C GLY A 288 4.74 -36.30 24.31
N LEU A 289 4.30 -35.41 23.42
CA LEU A 289 3.36 -34.32 23.74
C LEU A 289 1.94 -34.85 23.96
N VAL A 290 1.60 -35.96 23.31
CA VAL A 290 0.29 -36.58 23.39
C VAL A 290 0.43 -38.10 23.35
N THR A 291 -0.33 -38.82 24.18
CA THR A 291 -0.36 -40.29 24.15
C THR A 291 -1.50 -40.79 23.27
N GLU A 292 -1.24 -41.84 22.48
CA GLU A 292 -2.27 -42.50 21.69
C GLU A 292 -3.44 -42.95 22.58
N ASN A 293 -4.67 -42.77 22.09
CA ASN A 293 -5.92 -43.08 22.80
C ASN A 293 -6.23 -42.23 24.04
N SER A 294 -5.47 -41.15 24.31
CA SER A 294 -5.86 -40.16 25.32
C SER A 294 -6.99 -39.24 24.84
N ASP A 295 -7.73 -38.64 25.78
CA ASP A 295 -8.69 -37.58 25.45
C ASP A 295 -8.04 -36.36 24.79
N ALA A 296 -6.79 -36.07 25.15
CA ALA A 296 -5.98 -35.03 24.51
C ALA A 296 -5.72 -35.35 23.04
N TYR A 297 -5.32 -36.58 22.72
CA TYR A 297 -5.15 -37.05 21.33
C TYR A 297 -6.41 -36.89 20.51
N ARG A 298 -7.54 -37.35 21.06
CA ARG A 298 -8.84 -37.23 20.39
C ARG A 298 -9.19 -35.76 20.12
N THR A 299 -8.96 -34.88 21.07
CA THR A 299 -9.25 -33.44 20.93
C THR A 299 -8.38 -32.80 19.86
N VAL A 300 -7.07 -33.02 19.91
CA VAL A 300 -6.11 -32.48 18.92
C VAL A 300 -6.40 -33.05 17.53
N SER A 301 -6.68 -34.34 17.41
CA SER A 301 -7.05 -34.99 16.15
C SER A 301 -8.32 -34.39 15.54
N ILE A 302 -9.35 -34.11 16.35
CA ILE A 302 -10.58 -33.44 15.89
C ILE A 302 -10.25 -32.04 15.35
N ILE A 303 -9.48 -31.24 16.11
CA ILE A 303 -9.10 -29.88 15.70
C ILE A 303 -8.29 -29.93 14.40
N TRP A 304 -7.30 -30.82 14.33
CA TRP A 304 -6.43 -30.99 13.16
C TRP A 304 -7.22 -31.35 11.91
N ASN A 305 -8.07 -32.37 11.99
CA ASN A 305 -8.89 -32.84 10.86
C ASN A 305 -9.94 -31.82 10.42
N GLN A 306 -10.42 -30.96 11.32
CA GLN A 306 -11.40 -29.91 10.99
C GLN A 306 -10.76 -28.58 10.59
N SER A 307 -9.46 -28.38 10.78
CA SER A 307 -8.76 -27.11 10.55
C SER A 307 -9.02 -26.54 9.13
N THR A 308 -8.86 -27.39 8.11
CA THR A 308 -9.13 -27.04 6.71
C THR A 308 -10.56 -26.58 6.50
N LEU A 309 -11.52 -27.30 7.07
CA LEU A 309 -12.94 -26.98 6.94
C LEU A 309 -13.24 -25.62 7.57
N TRP A 310 -12.74 -25.37 8.78
CA TRP A 310 -12.95 -24.09 9.47
C TRP A 310 -12.33 -22.91 8.72
N ILE A 311 -11.13 -23.07 8.15
CA ILE A 311 -10.50 -22.03 7.32
C ILE A 311 -11.38 -21.71 6.10
N LEU A 312 -11.86 -22.73 5.39
CA LEU A 312 -12.74 -22.52 4.24
C LEU A 312 -14.08 -21.87 4.63
N VAL A 313 -14.67 -22.30 5.74
CA VAL A 313 -15.91 -21.69 6.27
C VAL A 313 -15.69 -20.22 6.61
N LEU A 314 -14.60 -19.87 7.29
CA LEU A 314 -14.26 -18.49 7.62
C LEU A 314 -14.07 -17.62 6.36
N LEU A 315 -13.42 -18.16 5.32
CA LEU A 315 -13.26 -17.46 4.05
C LEU A 315 -14.60 -17.24 3.35
N VAL A 316 -15.49 -18.23 3.34
CA VAL A 316 -16.84 -18.11 2.75
C VAL A 316 -17.68 -17.10 3.52
N ILE A 317 -17.64 -17.12 4.85
CA ILE A 317 -18.31 -16.12 5.69
C ILE A 317 -17.76 -14.73 5.38
N GLY A 318 -16.45 -14.58 5.27
CA GLY A 318 -15.80 -13.32 4.88
C GLY A 318 -16.24 -12.82 3.51
N LEU A 319 -16.38 -13.71 2.52
CA LEU A 319 -16.92 -13.37 1.20
C LEU A 319 -18.37 -12.90 1.28
N ILE A 320 -19.22 -13.64 1.99
CA ILE A 320 -20.64 -13.28 2.15
C ILE A 320 -20.74 -11.90 2.81
N TRP A 321 -19.93 -11.65 3.85
CA TRP A 321 -19.87 -10.37 4.53
C TRP A 321 -19.44 -9.23 3.60
N ASP A 322 -18.34 -9.38 2.85
CA ASP A 322 -17.83 -8.34 1.91
C ASP A 322 -18.85 -8.03 0.81
N VAL A 323 -19.57 -9.04 0.32
CA VAL A 323 -20.65 -8.85 -0.67
C VAL A 323 -21.84 -8.12 -0.06
N ILE A 324 -22.32 -8.52 1.12
CA ILE A 324 -23.45 -7.87 1.79
C ILE A 324 -23.12 -6.41 2.12
N ASP A 325 -21.96 -6.17 2.75
CA ASP A 325 -21.52 -4.82 3.10
C ASP A 325 -21.33 -3.95 1.86
N GLY A 326 -20.71 -4.50 0.80
CA GLY A 326 -20.55 -3.83 -0.49
C GLY A 326 -21.89 -3.48 -1.15
N LEU A 327 -22.86 -4.40 -1.16
CA LEU A 327 -24.20 -4.17 -1.72
C LEU A 327 -24.98 -3.13 -0.91
N ILE A 328 -24.93 -3.19 0.43
CA ILE A 328 -25.59 -2.20 1.31
C ILE A 328 -25.00 -0.81 1.05
N LYS A 329 -23.67 -0.70 0.96
CA LYS A 329 -22.99 0.57 0.70
C LYS A 329 -23.29 1.09 -0.73
N ALA A 330 -23.36 0.21 -1.72
CA ALA A 330 -23.72 0.58 -3.10
C ALA A 330 -25.20 1.02 -3.23
N ASN A 331 -26.12 0.41 -2.48
CA ASN A 331 -27.56 0.70 -2.53
C ASN A 331 -27.96 2.01 -1.86
N LYS A 332 -27.20 2.49 -0.87
CA LYS A 332 -27.51 3.73 -0.14
C LYS A 332 -27.38 4.92 -1.09
N LYS A 333 -28.52 5.50 -1.49
CA LYS A 333 -28.63 6.78 -2.20
C LYS A 333 -28.35 7.96 -1.30
#